data_AF-A0A448XJ14-F1
#
_entry.id   AF-A0A448XJ14-F1
#
_cell.length_a   1.000
_cell.length_b   1.000
_cell.length_c   1.000
_cell.angle_alpha   90.00
_cell.angle_beta   90.00
_cell.angle_gamma   90.00
#
_symmetry.space_group_name_H-M   'P 1'
#
loop_
_entity.id
_entity.type
_entity.pdbx_description
1 polymer ?
#
loop_
_entity_poly.entity_id
_entity_poly.type
_entity_poly.pdbx_seq_one_letter_code
_entity_poly.pdbx_strand_id
1 'polypeptide(L)'
;MVEKGVDKCVHYWPNLVGQPVEYTSGVVQIVVVMIRELTACKSIVLREFVVKLNEVEHTVTQLHFLQWPDQHTPKKQDLEQLIDMYNSVDAEKRDLRKYGPNIIHCSAGSGRTGTFIAIDMLLRQVKAKHNWIDPFGIGLHLRQMRKSMIGSKHFDLQ
;
A
#
# COMPACT_ATOMS: atom_id res chain seq x y z
N MET A 1 7.17 -9.91 7.93
CA MET A 1 6.60 -8.92 8.87
C MET A 1 5.92 -9.68 9.98
N VAL A 2 6.35 -9.45 11.22
CA VAL A 2 5.78 -10.07 12.42
C VAL A 2 5.16 -8.99 13.28
N GLU A 3 3.92 -9.17 13.70
CA GLU A 3 3.24 -8.25 14.63
C GLU A 3 2.72 -9.06 15.81
N LYS A 4 3.07 -8.66 17.04
CA LYS A 4 2.70 -9.37 18.28
C LYS A 4 3.04 -10.88 18.23
N GLY A 5 4.16 -11.24 17.61
CA GLY A 5 4.62 -12.63 17.47
C GLY A 5 3.91 -13.45 16.38
N VAL A 6 3.01 -12.84 15.60
CA VAL A 6 2.29 -13.51 14.51
C VAL A 6 2.83 -13.06 13.17
N ASP A 7 3.16 -14.02 12.30
CA ASP A 7 3.52 -13.75 10.91
C ASP A 7 2.34 -13.14 10.14
N LYS A 8 2.53 -11.93 9.61
CA LYS A 8 1.49 -11.17 8.90
C LYS A 8 1.66 -11.19 7.40
N CYS A 9 2.91 -11.21 6.94
CA CYS A 9 3.29 -11.18 5.54
C CYS A 9 4.71 -11.72 5.42
N VAL A 10 4.94 -12.58 4.43
CA VAL A 10 6.29 -13.06 4.09
C VAL A 10 7.15 -11.91 3.56
N HIS A 11 8.46 -12.01 3.72
CA HIS A 11 9.39 -11.05 3.13
C HIS A 11 9.59 -11.41 1.64
N TYR A 12 9.01 -10.62 0.75
CA TYR A 12 8.94 -10.92 -0.70
C TYR A 12 9.85 -10.04 -1.56
N TRP A 13 10.79 -9.31 -0.95
CA TRP A 13 11.73 -8.43 -1.63
C TRP A 13 13.18 -8.74 -1.22
N PRO A 14 14.20 -8.23 -1.93
CA PRO A 14 15.60 -8.41 -1.52
C PRO A 14 15.92 -7.77 -0.16
N ASN A 15 16.84 -8.36 0.61
CA ASN A 15 17.27 -7.79 1.89
C ASN A 15 18.24 -6.61 1.73
N LEU A 16 19.00 -6.57 0.63
CA LEU A 16 20.09 -5.62 0.42
C LEU A 16 19.96 -4.92 -0.93
N VAL A 17 20.29 -3.63 -0.95
CA VAL A 17 20.38 -2.84 -2.18
C VAL A 17 21.45 -3.44 -3.10
N GLY A 18 21.13 -3.56 -4.38
CA GLY A 18 22.00 -4.10 -5.42
C GLY A 18 22.06 -5.62 -5.48
N GLN A 19 21.50 -6.36 -4.52
CA GLN A 19 21.45 -7.83 -4.58
C GLN A 19 20.20 -8.31 -5.31
N PRO A 20 20.34 -9.06 -6.42
CA PRO A 20 19.20 -9.67 -7.10
C PRO A 20 18.63 -10.83 -6.28
N VAL A 21 17.31 -10.97 -6.29
CA VAL A 21 16.60 -12.18 -5.85
C VAL A 21 15.76 -12.68 -7.01
N GLU A 22 15.83 -13.98 -7.27
CA GLU A 22 15.11 -14.64 -8.35
C GLU A 22 13.94 -15.46 -7.80
N TYR A 23 12.79 -15.35 -8.46
CA TYR A 23 11.59 -16.14 -8.21
C TYR A 23 11.19 -16.85 -9.50
N THR A 24 11.18 -18.19 -9.49
CA THR A 24 10.90 -19.00 -10.67
C THR A 24 9.72 -19.92 -10.41
N SER A 25 8.75 -19.90 -11.33
CA SER A 25 7.57 -20.78 -11.30
C SER A 25 7.18 -21.19 -12.71
N GLY A 26 7.46 -22.45 -13.06
CA GLY A 26 7.29 -22.95 -14.42
C GLY A 26 8.15 -22.17 -15.43
N VAL A 27 7.53 -21.57 -16.43
CA VAL A 27 8.20 -20.75 -17.47
C VAL A 27 8.35 -19.27 -17.07
N VAL A 28 7.86 -18.88 -15.90
CA VAL A 28 7.93 -17.50 -15.41
C VAL A 28 9.18 -17.34 -14.55
N GLN A 29 10.06 -16.43 -14.96
CA GLN A 29 11.22 -16.00 -14.19
C GLN A 29 11.08 -14.52 -13.83
N ILE A 30 11.19 -14.22 -12.53
CA ILE A 30 11.15 -12.86 -12.01
C ILE A 30 12.46 -12.59 -11.27
N VAL A 31 13.21 -11.59 -11.73
CA VAL A 31 14.40 -11.09 -11.02
C VAL A 31 14.06 -9.73 -10.41
N VAL A 32 14.24 -9.59 -9.10
CA VAL A 32 14.00 -8.36 -8.38
C VAL A 32 15.31 -7.84 -7.82
N VAL A 33 15.66 -6.60 -8.16
CA VAL A 33 16.81 -5.88 -7.61
C VAL A 33 16.30 -4.64 -6.89
N MET A 34 16.61 -4.51 -5.61
CA MET A 34 16.37 -3.25 -4.90
C MET A 34 17.45 -2.26 -5.31
N ILE A 35 17.06 -1.14 -5.90
CA ILE A 35 17.99 -0.09 -6.36
C ILE A 35 18.12 1.05 -5.34
N ARG A 36 17.10 1.24 -4.50
CA ARG A 36 17.09 2.27 -3.46
C ARG A 36 16.23 1.85 -2.28
N GLU A 37 16.70 2.16 -1.07
CA GLU A 37 15.92 2.15 0.16
C GLU A 37 16.13 3.48 0.89
N LEU A 38 15.03 4.14 1.27
CA LEU A 38 15.03 5.38 2.01
C LEU A 38 14.08 5.26 3.20
N THR A 39 14.61 5.43 4.40
CA THR A 39 13.78 5.62 5.60
C THR A 39 13.31 7.08 5.62
N ALA A 40 12.12 7.35 5.10
CA ALA A 40 11.58 8.71 4.99
C ALA A 40 11.22 9.29 6.37
N CYS A 41 10.69 8.45 7.26
CA CYS A 41 10.44 8.79 8.66
C CYS A 41 10.44 7.53 9.53
N LYS A 42 10.20 7.66 10.84
CA LYS A 42 10.18 6.53 11.78
C LYS A 42 9.15 5.46 11.42
N SER A 43 8.11 5.81 10.67
CA SER A 43 6.98 4.95 10.36
C SER A 43 6.91 4.55 8.89
N ILE A 44 7.75 5.09 7.99
CA ILE A 44 7.64 4.86 6.54
C ILE A 44 9.01 4.60 5.92
N VAL A 45 9.09 3.51 5.15
CA VAL A 45 10.24 3.19 4.29
C VAL A 45 9.78 3.20 2.84
N LEU A 46 10.50 3.93 1.99
CA LEU A 46 10.33 3.95 0.55
C LEU A 46 11.41 3.05 -0.07
N ARG A 47 11.00 2.15 -0.97
CA ARG A 47 11.93 1.34 -1.77
C ARG A 47 11.65 1.49 -3.24
N GLU A 48 12.69 1.42 -4.03
CA GLU A 48 12.59 1.29 -5.48
C GLU A 48 13.25 0.00 -5.92
N PHE A 49 12.58 -0.67 -6.84
CA PHE A 49 13.00 -1.93 -7.41
C PHE A 49 13.04 -1.84 -8.91
N VAL A 50 14.00 -2.56 -9.48
CA VAL A 50 13.93 -3.04 -10.85
C VAL A 50 13.42 -4.47 -10.79
N VAL A 51 12.30 -4.73 -11.46
CA VAL A 51 11.68 -6.04 -11.57
C VAL A 51 11.73 -6.47 -13.03
N LYS A 52 12.49 -7.52 -13.31
CA LYS A 52 12.58 -8.13 -14.63
C LYS A 52 11.68 -9.36 -14.68
N LEU A 53 10.65 -9.33 -15.53
CA LEU A 53 9.79 -10.47 -15.83
C LEU A 53 10.21 -11.02 -17.19
N ASN A 54 10.85 -12.20 -17.19
CA ASN A 54 11.54 -12.75 -18.35
C ASN A 54 12.54 -11.73 -18.94
N GLU A 55 12.23 -11.13 -20.09
CA GLU A 55 13.07 -10.10 -20.75
C GLU A 55 12.55 -8.66 -20.58
N VAL A 56 11.43 -8.46 -19.90
CA VAL A 56 10.80 -7.14 -19.75
C VAL A 56 11.12 -6.57 -18.37
N GLU A 57 11.62 -5.34 -18.36
CA GLU A 57 11.99 -4.63 -17.13
C GLU A 57 10.92 -3.60 -16.71
N HIS A 58 10.63 -3.56 -15.42
CA HIS A 58 9.72 -2.59 -14.80
C HIS A 58 10.33 -1.96 -13.55
N THR A 59 10.11 -0.67 -13.35
CA THR A 59 10.47 0.02 -12.11
C THR A 59 9.28 0.06 -11.15
N VAL A 60 9.44 -0.50 -9.95
CA VAL A 60 8.40 -0.56 -8.92
C VAL A 60 8.82 0.31 -7.72
N THR A 61 7.88 1.10 -7.19
CA THR A 61 8.08 1.83 -5.92
C THR A 61 7.19 1.20 -4.87
N GLN A 62 7.77 0.85 -3.73
CA GLN A 62 7.04 0.35 -2.55
C GLN A 62 7.10 1.40 -1.46
N LEU A 63 5.93 1.83 -1.00
CA LEU A 63 5.78 2.57 0.26
C LEU A 63 5.38 1.57 1.35
N HIS A 64 6.25 1.38 2.33
CA HIS A 64 6.04 0.45 3.43
C HIS A 64 5.80 1.22 4.72
N PHE A 65 4.54 1.29 5.15
CA PHE A 65 4.15 1.87 6.43
C PHE A 65 4.30 0.87 7.57
N LEU A 66 5.25 1.12 8.46
CA LEU A 66 5.69 0.23 9.54
C LEU A 66 4.83 0.34 10.79
N GLN A 67 4.20 1.50 11.03
CA GLN A 67 3.51 1.79 12.30
C GLN A 67 2.00 1.96 12.11
N TRP A 68 1.35 0.91 11.59
CA TRP A 68 -0.11 0.78 11.68
C TRP A 68 -0.45 -0.35 12.66
N PRO A 69 -0.78 -0.03 13.92
CA PRO A 69 -1.09 -1.06 14.90
C PRO A 69 -2.30 -1.88 14.47
N ASP A 70 -2.21 -3.20 14.57
CA ASP A 70 -3.35 -4.07 14.32
C ASP A 70 -4.52 -3.68 15.24
N GLN A 71 -5.72 -3.52 14.65
CA GLN A 71 -6.98 -3.12 15.30
C GLN A 71 -7.08 -1.68 15.83
N HIS A 72 -6.06 -0.84 15.62
CA HIS A 72 -6.12 0.58 16.00
C HIS A 72 -5.86 1.51 14.81
N THR A 73 -6.19 2.79 14.99
CA THR A 73 -5.85 3.84 14.03
C THR A 73 -4.39 4.26 14.21
N PRO A 74 -3.66 4.58 13.12
CA PRO A 74 -2.34 5.19 13.22
C PRO A 74 -2.45 6.58 13.87
N LYS A 75 -1.33 7.12 14.36
CA LYS A 75 -1.31 8.52 14.79
C LYS A 75 -1.59 9.41 13.59
N LYS A 76 -2.35 10.49 13.81
CA LYS A 76 -2.74 11.44 12.75
C LYS A 76 -1.53 11.91 11.94
N GLN A 77 -0.45 12.30 12.60
CA GLN A 77 0.78 12.79 11.95
C GLN A 77 1.43 11.74 11.02
N ASP A 78 1.46 10.47 11.45
CA ASP A 78 2.01 9.38 10.65
C ASP A 78 1.13 9.09 9.42
N LEU A 79 -0.19 9.19 9.58
CA LEU A 79 -1.15 9.02 8.49
C LEU A 79 -1.06 10.16 7.47
N GLU A 80 -0.95 11.42 7.92
CA GLU A 80 -0.76 12.59 7.06
C GLU A 80 0.52 12.44 6.22
N GLN A 81 1.64 12.05 6.85
CA GLN A 81 2.89 11.79 6.12
C GLN A 81 2.76 10.66 5.09
N LEU A 82 2.04 9.58 5.42
CA LEU A 82 1.77 8.50 4.48
C LEU A 82 0.98 9.01 3.27
N ILE A 83 -0.06 9.80 3.50
CA ILE A 83 -0.91 10.37 2.45
C ILE A 83 -0.09 11.31 1.55
N ASP A 84 0.75 12.16 2.14
CA ASP A 84 1.58 13.11 1.38
C ASP A 84 2.61 12.38 0.51
N MET A 85 3.32 11.39 1.07
CA MET A 85 4.26 10.58 0.28
C MET A 85 3.57 9.78 -0.82
N TYR A 86 2.42 9.17 -0.52
CA TYR A 86 1.63 8.46 -1.52
C TYR A 86 1.18 9.39 -2.64
N ASN A 87 0.68 10.59 -2.32
CA ASN A 87 0.25 11.57 -3.32
C ASN A 87 1.41 12.01 -4.22
N SER A 88 2.61 12.19 -3.66
CA SER A 88 3.81 12.54 -4.44
C SER A 88 4.18 11.42 -5.42
N VAL A 89 4.21 10.15 -4.95
CA VAL A 89 4.51 9.00 -5.81
C VAL A 89 3.41 8.76 -6.86
N ASP A 90 2.13 8.88 -6.48
CA ASP A 90 0.99 8.69 -7.39
C ASP A 90 0.94 9.78 -8.47
N ALA A 91 1.29 11.02 -8.13
CA ALA A 91 1.36 12.13 -9.09
C ALA A 91 2.41 11.88 -10.19
N GLU A 92 3.57 11.33 -9.83
CA GLU A 92 4.63 10.97 -10.80
C GLU A 92 4.25 9.77 -11.68
N LYS A 93 3.36 8.89 -11.19
CA LYS A 93 3.02 7.61 -11.83
C LYS A 93 1.57 7.52 -12.30
N ARG A 94 0.93 8.67 -12.55
CA ARG A 94 -0.50 8.76 -12.85
C ARG A 94 -0.90 8.37 -14.28
N ASP A 95 0.05 8.23 -15.20
CA ASP A 95 -0.25 7.85 -16.58
C ASP A 95 -0.64 6.38 -16.68
N LEU A 96 -1.94 6.11 -16.71
CA LEU A 96 -2.53 4.77 -16.81
C LEU A 96 -2.19 4.04 -18.13
N ARG A 97 -1.66 4.74 -19.14
CA ARG A 97 -1.14 4.08 -20.35
C ARG A 97 0.24 3.46 -20.11
N LYS A 98 0.96 3.97 -19.11
CA LYS A 98 2.31 3.56 -18.74
C LYS A 98 2.34 2.70 -17.48
N TYR A 99 1.44 2.94 -16.53
CA TYR A 99 1.42 2.28 -15.23
C TYR A 99 0.09 1.55 -14.99
N GLY A 100 0.18 0.36 -14.41
CA GLY A 100 -0.98 -0.41 -13.96
C GLY A 100 -1.59 0.14 -12.66
N PRO A 101 -2.61 -0.53 -12.11
CA PRO A 101 -3.23 -0.13 -10.84
C PRO A 101 -2.24 -0.22 -9.67
N ASN A 102 -2.39 0.67 -8.69
CA ASN A 102 -1.64 0.61 -7.44
C ASN A 102 -1.99 -0.66 -6.65
N ILE A 103 -0.96 -1.37 -6.18
CA ILE A 103 -1.12 -2.54 -5.32
C ILE A 103 -1.04 -2.10 -3.86
N ILE A 104 -2.13 -2.31 -3.12
CA ILE A 104 -2.21 -1.97 -1.69
C ILE A 104 -2.55 -3.25 -0.93
N HIS A 105 -1.72 -3.63 0.04
CA HIS A 105 -1.97 -4.80 0.88
C HIS A 105 -1.65 -4.53 2.34
N CYS A 106 -2.14 -5.40 3.21
CA CYS A 106 -1.73 -5.50 4.61
C CYS A 106 -1.43 -6.98 4.89
N SER A 107 -1.99 -7.55 5.96
CA SER A 107 -1.99 -9.01 6.16
C SER A 107 -3.13 -9.69 5.39
N ALA A 108 -4.38 -9.51 5.81
CA ALA A 108 -5.56 -10.07 5.11
C ALA A 108 -5.98 -9.28 3.84
N GLY A 109 -5.39 -8.09 3.65
CA GLY A 109 -5.73 -7.21 2.53
C GLY A 109 -7.16 -6.66 2.59
N SER A 110 -7.67 -6.35 3.79
CA SER A 110 -9.08 -5.93 3.97
C SER A 110 -9.27 -4.78 4.97
N GLY A 111 -8.67 -4.88 6.17
CA GLY A 111 -8.74 -3.87 7.23
C GLY A 111 -8.01 -2.57 6.86
N ARG A 112 -6.70 -2.51 7.16
CA ARG A 112 -5.82 -1.36 6.86
C ARG A 112 -5.86 -0.97 5.37
N THR A 113 -5.85 -1.96 4.49
CA THR A 113 -6.01 -1.78 3.04
C THR A 113 -7.29 -1.03 2.69
N GLY A 114 -8.45 -1.48 3.21
CA GLY A 114 -9.72 -0.83 2.93
C GLY A 114 -9.81 0.57 3.53
N THR A 115 -9.29 0.77 4.74
CA THR A 115 -9.24 2.09 5.36
C THR A 115 -8.41 3.07 4.54
N PHE A 116 -7.22 2.66 4.08
CA PHE A 116 -6.37 3.51 3.25
C PHE A 116 -7.03 3.85 1.90
N ILE A 117 -7.61 2.86 1.22
CA ILE A 117 -8.31 3.09 -0.06
C ILE A 117 -9.50 4.03 0.14
N ALA A 118 -10.28 3.85 1.20
CA ALA A 118 -11.41 4.73 1.50
C ALA A 118 -10.97 6.18 1.73
N ILE A 119 -9.86 6.39 2.46
CA ILE A 119 -9.27 7.71 2.67
C ILE A 119 -8.83 8.34 1.34
N ASP A 120 -8.12 7.60 0.48
CA ASP A 120 -7.71 8.08 -0.85
C ASP A 120 -8.92 8.49 -1.70
N MET A 121 -9.97 7.65 -1.74
CA MET A 121 -11.21 7.96 -2.45
C MET A 121 -11.90 9.23 -1.92
N LEU A 122 -12.00 9.38 -0.60
CA LEU A 122 -12.57 10.58 0.04
C LEU A 122 -11.77 11.83 -0.29
N LEU A 123 -10.43 11.77 -0.18
CA LEU A 123 -9.55 12.90 -0.49
C LEU A 123 -9.66 13.30 -1.96
N ARG A 124 -9.82 12.34 -2.88
CA ARG A 124 -10.06 12.62 -4.31
C ARG A 124 -11.39 13.33 -4.53
N GLN A 125 -12.48 12.96 -3.83
CA GLN A 125 -13.77 13.66 -3.91
C GLN A 125 -13.64 15.12 -3.43
N VAL A 126 -12.94 15.34 -2.31
CA VAL A 126 -12.68 16.68 -1.79
C VAL A 126 -11.86 17.51 -2.77
N LYS A 127 -10.77 16.96 -3.33
CA LYS A 127 -9.93 17.63 -4.33
C LYS A 127 -10.71 17.95 -5.62
N ALA A 128 -11.67 17.11 -6.00
CA ALA A 128 -12.57 17.34 -7.13
C ALA A 128 -13.66 18.40 -6.85
N LYS A 129 -13.64 19.06 -5.68
CA LYS A 129 -14.60 20.07 -5.25
C LYS A 129 -16.05 19.58 -5.24
N HIS A 130 -16.26 18.32 -4.90
CA HIS A 130 -17.60 17.83 -4.62
C HIS A 130 -18.16 18.54 -3.37
N ASN A 131 -19.43 18.94 -3.42
CA ASN A 131 -20.10 19.60 -2.28
C ASN A 131 -20.51 18.63 -1.16
N TRP A 132 -20.19 17.34 -1.32
CA TRP A 132 -20.54 16.28 -0.38
C TRP A 132 -19.47 15.19 -0.42
N ILE A 133 -19.36 14.46 0.68
CA ILE A 133 -18.59 13.23 0.79
C ILE A 133 -19.51 12.14 1.35
N ASP A 134 -19.33 10.90 0.90
CA ASP A 134 -20.10 9.75 1.39
C ASP A 134 -19.17 8.62 1.86
N PRO A 135 -18.68 8.70 3.12
CA PRO A 135 -17.86 7.65 3.71
C PRO A 135 -18.58 6.29 3.77
N PHE A 136 -19.90 6.27 3.96
CA PHE A 136 -20.69 5.04 4.07
C PHE A 136 -20.83 4.35 2.72
N GLY A 137 -21.20 5.08 1.67
CA GLY A 137 -21.29 4.57 0.31
C GLY A 137 -19.94 4.08 -0.21
N ILE A 138 -18.85 4.78 0.09
CA ILE A 138 -17.49 4.29 -0.23
C ILE A 138 -17.22 2.96 0.49
N GLY A 139 -17.53 2.86 1.79
CA GLY A 139 -17.35 1.62 2.53
C GLY A 139 -18.17 0.45 1.97
N LEU A 140 -19.42 0.71 1.58
CA LEU A 140 -20.29 -0.28 0.95
C LEU A 140 -19.74 -0.72 -0.42
N HIS A 141 -19.33 0.25 -1.24
CA HIS A 141 -18.74 -0.01 -2.55
C HIS A 141 -17.46 -0.86 -2.44
N LEU A 142 -16.57 -0.54 -1.50
CA LEU A 142 -15.36 -1.34 -1.28
C LEU A 142 -15.69 -2.79 -0.87
N ARG A 143 -16.75 -3.00 -0.09
CA ARG A 143 -17.21 -4.34 0.31
C ARG A 143 -17.83 -5.14 -0.83
N GLN A 144 -18.37 -4.47 -1.85
CA GLN A 144 -18.81 -5.12 -3.09
C GLN A 144 -17.62 -5.58 -3.94
N MET A 145 -16.53 -4.79 -3.96
CA MET A 145 -15.32 -5.10 -4.73
C MET A 145 -14.45 -6.18 -4.05
N ARG A 146 -14.36 -6.18 -2.72
CA ARG A 146 -13.62 -7.19 -1.95
C ARG A 146 -14.30 -7.43 -0.61
N LYS A 147 -14.53 -8.70 -0.27
CA LYS A 147 -15.20 -9.07 0.99
C LYS A 147 -14.44 -8.52 2.21
N SER A 148 -15.21 -8.07 3.20
CA SER A 148 -14.71 -7.61 4.51
C SER A 148 -13.80 -6.37 4.49
N MET A 149 -13.83 -5.57 3.42
CA MET A 149 -13.12 -4.28 3.39
C MET A 149 -13.59 -3.35 4.53
N ILE A 150 -12.62 -2.66 5.14
CA ILE A 150 -12.81 -1.82 6.34
C ILE A 150 -13.29 -2.69 7.52
N GLY A 151 -12.33 -3.39 8.11
CA GLY A 151 -12.55 -4.36 9.18
C GLY A 151 -12.11 -3.82 10.53
N SER A 152 -12.95 -3.00 11.17
CA SER A 152 -13.00 -2.90 12.62
C SER A 152 -14.46 -2.77 13.08
N LYS A 153 -14.83 -3.61 14.05
CA LYS A 153 -16.01 -3.40 14.89
C LYS A 153 -15.47 -2.87 16.22
N HIS A 154 -15.27 -1.57 16.32
CA HIS A 154 -15.22 -0.90 17.61
C HIS A 154 -16.28 0.19 17.57
N PHE A 155 -17.53 -0.22 17.83
CA PHE A 155 -18.49 0.67 18.44
C PHE A 155 -18.17 0.61 19.93
N ASP A 156 -17.21 1.41 20.38
CA ASP A 156 -17.17 1.77 21.79
C ASP A 156 -18.33 2.76 21.96
N LEU A 157 -19.51 2.21 22.26
CA LEU A 157 -20.59 2.98 22.87
C LEU A 157 -20.05 3.41 24.24
N GLN A 158 -19.54 4.64 24.31
CA GLN A 158 -19.45 5.37 25.57
C GLN A 158 -20.84 5.87 25.96
#